data_AF-A0A379T0S3-F1
#
_entry.id   AF-A0A379T0S3-F1
#
_cell.length_a   1.000
_cell.length_b   1.000
_cell.length_c   1.000
_cell.angle_alpha   90.00
_cell.angle_beta   90.00
_cell.angle_gamma   90.00
#
_symmetry.space_group_name_H-M   'P 1'
#
loop_
_entity.id
_entity.type
_entity.pdbx_description
1 polymer ?
#
loop_
_entity_poly.entity_id
_entity_poly.type
_entity_poly.pdbx_seq_one_letter_code
_entity_poly.pdbx_strand_id
1 'polypeptide(L)'
;MAQILVGATIVGSIETVWAGTITPPREGIIKRWTWPAGENEDSVALLKGQEMGRFKLGSTVINLFAPGKVDLIESLANLSVTKIGQPLATSTEAFVAPEVEPVPLPEEEIKAEHDASPLVDDKKDET
;
A
#
# COMPACT_ATOMS: atom_id res chain seq x y z
N MET A 1 -9.86 4.73 -7.64
CA MET A 1 -9.90 3.73 -6.55
C MET A 1 -9.73 4.47 -5.23
N ALA A 2 -10.30 3.98 -4.14
CA ALA A 2 -10.01 4.47 -2.79
C ALA A 2 -9.59 3.29 -1.90
N GLN A 3 -8.53 3.48 -1.13
CA GLN A 3 -8.09 2.53 -0.11
C GLN A 3 -8.27 3.17 1.26
N ILE A 4 -8.99 2.48 2.15
CA ILE A 4 -9.41 3.01 3.44
C ILE A 4 -8.82 2.11 4.52
N LEU A 5 -8.01 2.70 5.40
CA LEU A 5 -7.42 2.02 6.55
C LEU A 5 -8.30 2.29 7.78
N VAL A 6 -8.87 1.23 8.36
CA VAL A 6 -9.79 1.32 9.51
C VAL A 6 -9.14 0.68 10.71
N GLY A 7 -8.78 1.51 11.70
CA GLY A 7 -8.24 1.07 12.98
C GLY A 7 -9.24 0.21 13.79
N ALA A 8 -8.72 -0.66 14.65
CA ALA A 8 -9.48 -1.46 15.61
C ALA A 8 -9.33 -0.91 17.04
N THR A 9 -10.12 -1.44 17.99
CA THR A 9 -10.21 -0.97 19.39
C THR A 9 -8.84 -0.76 20.06
N ILE A 10 -7.94 -1.74 19.93
CA ILE A 10 -6.58 -1.71 20.52
C ILE A 10 -5.55 -1.21 19.49
N VAL A 11 -5.95 -1.06 18.23
CA VAL A 11 -5.05 -0.93 17.09
C VAL A 11 -5.49 0.21 16.18
N GLY A 12 -5.41 1.42 16.71
CA GLY A 12 -5.71 2.63 15.93
C GLY A 12 -4.47 3.43 15.57
N SER A 13 -3.29 2.79 15.52
CA SER A 13 -2.11 3.42 14.93
C SER A 13 -2.08 3.15 13.44
N ILE A 14 -2.07 4.23 12.66
CA ILE A 14 -2.14 4.21 11.19
C ILE A 14 -1.01 5.09 10.69
N GLU A 15 -0.25 4.57 9.74
CA GLU A 15 0.90 5.21 9.15
C GLU A 15 0.88 5.04 7.64
N THR A 16 1.26 6.09 6.93
CA THR A 16 1.42 6.11 5.47
C THR A 16 2.83 6.54 5.12
N VAL A 17 3.42 5.97 4.08
CA VAL A 17 4.85 6.18 3.77
C VAL A 17 5.22 7.64 3.49
N TRP A 18 4.27 8.46 3.03
CA TRP A 18 4.50 9.88 2.70
C TRP A 18 4.21 10.87 3.84
N ALA A 19 3.46 10.47 4.87
CA ALA A 19 3.06 11.37 5.97
C ALA A 19 3.39 10.83 7.36
N GLY A 20 4.07 9.68 7.45
CA GLY A 20 4.41 9.01 8.70
C GLY A 20 3.17 8.62 9.50
N THR A 21 3.30 8.67 10.83
CA THR A 21 2.21 8.30 11.74
C THR A 21 1.11 9.37 11.72
N ILE A 22 -0.06 9.01 11.18
CA ILE A 22 -1.27 9.87 11.16
C ILE A 22 -1.97 9.87 12.52
N THR A 23 -2.02 8.70 13.14
CA THR A 23 -2.56 8.50 14.49
C THR A 23 -1.70 7.45 15.19
N PRO A 24 -1.36 7.61 16.48
CA PRO A 24 -1.58 8.80 17.35
C PRO A 24 -0.73 10.04 16.96
N PRO A 25 -1.08 11.27 17.43
CA PRO A 25 -2.13 11.60 18.39
C PRO A 25 -3.55 11.62 17.79
N ARG A 26 -4.56 11.34 18.63
CA ARG A 26 -5.98 11.42 18.24
C ARG A 26 -6.58 12.74 18.71
N GLU A 27 -6.64 13.71 17.81
CA GLU A 27 -7.16 15.05 18.12
C GLU A 27 -8.70 15.14 18.15
N GLY A 28 -9.41 14.10 17.69
CA GLY A 28 -10.88 14.09 17.66
C GLY A 28 -11.50 14.99 16.59
N ILE A 29 -10.70 15.46 15.63
CA ILE A 29 -11.13 16.29 14.49
C ILE A 29 -10.87 15.59 13.16
N ILE A 30 -11.65 15.96 12.14
CA ILE A 30 -11.42 15.52 10.77
C ILE A 30 -10.29 16.35 10.17
N LYS A 31 -9.25 15.69 9.69
CA LYS A 31 -8.16 16.30 8.91
C LYS A 31 -8.28 15.89 7.45
N ARG A 32 -7.96 16.80 6.54
CA ARG A 32 -7.98 16.56 5.09
C ARG A 32 -6.71 17.13 4.48
N TRP A 33 -6.02 16.31 3.71
CA TRP A 33 -4.88 16.70 2.88
C TRP A 33 -5.24 16.47 1.41
N THR A 34 -4.69 17.30 0.53
CA THR A 34 -4.89 17.23 -0.92
C THR A 34 -3.55 17.37 -1.60
N TRP A 35 -3.31 16.59 -2.64
CA TRP A 35 -2.08 16.61 -3.42
C TRP A 35 -2.36 17.05 -4.87
N PRO A 36 -1.39 17.71 -5.54
CA PRO A 36 -1.46 18.00 -6.97
C PRO A 36 -1.56 16.73 -7.82
N ALA A 37 -2.11 16.87 -9.03
CA ALA A 37 -2.25 15.76 -9.98
C ALA A 37 -0.95 15.51 -10.77
N GLY A 38 -0.69 14.27 -11.17
CA GLY A 38 0.32 13.93 -12.19
C GLY A 38 1.76 14.24 -11.78
N GLU A 39 2.53 14.81 -12.69
CA GLU A 39 3.97 15.12 -12.55
C GLU A 39 4.25 16.50 -11.94
N ASN A 40 3.27 17.10 -11.28
CA ASN A 40 3.48 18.39 -10.62
C ASN A 40 4.39 18.24 -9.39
N GLU A 41 5.03 19.35 -9.00
CA GLU A 41 5.79 19.44 -7.75
C GLU A 41 4.90 19.03 -6.55
N ASP A 42 5.47 18.31 -5.60
CA ASP A 42 4.79 17.72 -4.42
C ASP A 42 3.66 16.71 -4.71
N SER A 43 3.58 16.19 -5.95
CA SER A 43 2.72 15.04 -6.25
C SER A 43 3.23 13.78 -5.53
N VAL A 44 2.29 12.96 -5.03
CA VAL A 44 2.60 11.66 -4.43
C VAL A 44 2.13 10.57 -5.38
N ALA A 45 3.07 9.77 -5.88
CA ALA A 45 2.82 8.64 -6.74
C ALA A 45 3.41 7.37 -6.11
N LEU A 46 2.72 6.24 -6.28
CA LEU A 46 3.17 4.92 -5.84
C LEU A 46 3.11 3.96 -7.01
N LEU A 47 4.14 3.13 -7.14
CA LEU A 47 4.18 2.06 -8.12
C LEU A 47 3.30 0.89 -7.67
N LYS A 48 2.92 0.04 -8.62
CA LYS A 48 2.16 -1.18 -8.32
C LYS A 48 2.97 -2.06 -7.36
N GLY A 49 2.38 -2.37 -6.21
CA GLY A 49 2.99 -3.25 -5.20
C GLY A 49 3.86 -2.52 -4.18
N GLN A 50 4.15 -1.23 -4.39
CA GLN A 50 4.87 -0.41 -3.43
C GLN A 50 4.06 -0.24 -2.14
N GLU A 51 4.74 -0.25 -1.00
CA GLU A 51 4.09 0.00 0.28
C GLU A 51 3.46 1.40 0.31
N MET A 52 2.17 1.46 0.67
CA MET A 52 1.46 2.73 0.86
C MET A 52 1.35 3.14 2.33
N GLY A 53 1.31 2.15 3.22
CA GLY A 53 1.06 2.34 4.63
C GLY A 53 0.86 1.02 5.36
N ARG A 54 0.85 1.11 6.69
CA ARG A 54 0.83 -0.05 7.57
C ARG A 54 0.03 0.22 8.84
N PHE A 55 -0.38 -0.87 9.47
CA PHE A 55 -0.86 -0.85 10.86
C PHE A 55 0.22 -1.45 11.75
N LYS A 56 0.44 -0.87 12.93
CA LYS A 56 1.43 -1.40 13.89
C LYS A 56 0.97 -2.70 14.57
N LEU A 57 -0.31 -3.03 14.53
CA LEU A 57 -0.89 -4.32 14.91
C LEU A 57 -2.05 -4.62 13.94
N GLY A 58 -2.63 -5.82 13.91
CA GLY A 58 -3.68 -6.18 12.92
C GLY A 58 -4.88 -5.22 12.85
N SER A 59 -5.42 -5.01 11.64
CA SER A 59 -6.50 -4.05 11.39
C SER A 59 -7.28 -4.37 10.09
N THR A 60 -8.15 -3.47 9.63
CA THR A 60 -8.98 -3.66 8.43
C THR A 60 -8.62 -2.70 7.31
N VAL A 61 -8.48 -3.23 6.09
CA VAL A 61 -8.40 -2.42 4.85
C VAL A 61 -9.66 -2.63 4.03
N ILE A 62 -10.25 -1.53 3.54
CA ILE A 62 -11.35 -1.56 2.59
C ILE A 62 -10.85 -0.98 1.27
N ASN A 63 -10.93 -1.77 0.20
CA ASN A 63 -10.64 -1.32 -1.16
C ASN A 63 -11.96 -1.05 -1.89
N LEU A 64 -12.15 0.19 -2.35
CA LEU A 64 -13.33 0.64 -3.07
C LEU A 64 -12.99 0.95 -4.53
N PHE A 65 -13.75 0.35 -5.43
CA PHE A 65 -13.59 0.49 -6.87
C PHE A 65 -14.87 1.05 -7.49
N ALA A 66 -14.74 1.73 -8.63
CA ALA A 66 -15.90 2.13 -9.39
C ALA A 66 -16.61 0.89 -9.97
N PRO A 67 -17.94 0.94 -10.19
CA PRO A 67 -18.70 -0.20 -10.68
C PRO A 67 -18.12 -0.78 -11.97
N GLY A 68 -17.97 -2.11 -12.01
CA GLY A 68 -17.49 -2.84 -13.18
C GLY A 68 -16.02 -2.59 -13.55
N LYS A 69 -15.20 -2.03 -12.66
CA LYS A 69 -13.77 -1.79 -12.93
C LYS A 69 -12.86 -2.94 -12.53
N VAL A 70 -13.32 -3.84 -11.66
CA VAL A 70 -12.50 -4.89 -11.07
C VAL A 70 -13.30 -6.17 -10.97
N ASP A 71 -12.69 -7.28 -11.36
CA ASP A 71 -13.18 -8.64 -11.15
C ASP A 71 -12.39 -9.27 -10.01
N LEU A 72 -13.06 -9.63 -8.90
CA LEU A 72 -12.41 -10.36 -7.81
C LEU A 72 -12.03 -11.76 -8.28
N ILE A 73 -10.91 -12.29 -7.80
CA ILE A 73 -10.54 -13.66 -8.14
C ILE A 73 -11.58 -14.65 -7.59
N GLU A 74 -11.89 -15.68 -8.36
CA GLU A 74 -12.98 -16.64 -8.03
C GLU A 74 -12.76 -17.38 -6.70
N SER A 75 -11.50 -17.58 -6.30
CA SER A 75 -11.15 -18.29 -5.07
C SER A 75 -11.25 -17.44 -3.79
N LEU A 76 -11.55 -16.15 -3.91
CA LEU A 76 -11.85 -15.33 -2.74
C LEU A 76 -13.26 -15.61 -2.23
N ALA A 77 -13.31 -16.01 -0.97
CA ALA A 77 -14.53 -16.17 -0.19
C ALA A 77 -14.37 -15.43 1.14
N ASN A 78 -15.46 -15.36 1.89
CA ASN A 78 -15.38 -14.89 3.26
C ASN A 78 -14.36 -15.75 4.05
N LEU A 79 -13.54 -15.10 4.88
CA LEU A 79 -12.48 -15.72 5.67
C LEU A 79 -11.32 -16.31 4.87
N SER A 80 -11.20 -16.04 3.56
CA SER A 80 -10.02 -16.43 2.79
C SER A 80 -8.75 -15.83 3.41
N VAL A 81 -7.77 -16.69 3.70
CA VAL A 81 -6.43 -16.28 4.11
C VAL A 81 -5.72 -15.69 2.90
N THR A 82 -5.15 -14.50 3.07
CA THR A 82 -4.41 -13.79 2.03
C THR A 82 -2.91 -13.80 2.33
N LYS A 83 -2.08 -13.73 1.28
CA LYS A 83 -0.63 -13.60 1.38
C LYS A 83 -0.16 -12.38 0.60
N ILE A 84 0.96 -11.78 1.03
CA ILE A 84 1.60 -10.70 0.27
C ILE A 84 1.92 -11.20 -1.15
N GLY A 85 1.63 -10.37 -2.14
CA GLY A 85 1.81 -10.69 -3.56
C GLY A 85 0.71 -11.57 -4.17
N GLN A 86 -0.18 -12.16 -3.36
CA GLN A 86 -1.31 -12.91 -3.90
C GLN A 86 -2.31 -11.95 -4.56
N PRO A 87 -2.73 -12.20 -5.82
CA PRO A 87 -3.74 -11.38 -6.46
C PRO A 87 -5.06 -11.51 -5.70
N LEU A 88 -5.76 -10.39 -5.52
CA LEU A 88 -7.13 -10.37 -4.98
C LEU A 88 -8.14 -10.08 -6.08
N ALA A 89 -7.72 -9.42 -7.15
CA ALA A 89 -8.59 -9.03 -8.23
C ALA A 89 -7.80 -8.69 -9.48
N THR A 90 -8.49 -8.69 -10.63
CA THR A 90 -7.97 -8.20 -11.92
C THR A 90 -8.72 -6.95 -12.33
N SER A 91 -8.01 -6.00 -12.93
CA SER A 91 -8.65 -4.86 -13.58
C SER A 91 -9.38 -5.35 -14.83
N THR A 92 -10.59 -4.84 -15.05
CA THR A 92 -11.34 -5.01 -16.31
C THR A 92 -10.79 -4.13 -17.44
N GLU A 93 -9.98 -3.13 -17.09
CA GLU A 93 -9.31 -2.27 -18.07
C GLU A 93 -8.06 -2.95 -18.59
N ALA A 94 -7.85 -2.89 -19.90
CA ALA A 94 -6.63 -3.37 -20.52
C ALA A 94 -5.44 -2.55 -20.00
N PHE A 95 -4.52 -3.21 -19.30
CA PHE A 95 -3.24 -2.62 -18.95
C PHE A 95 -2.42 -2.52 -20.24
N VAL A 96 -2.24 -1.30 -20.76
CA VAL A 96 -1.26 -1.04 -21.81
C VAL A 96 0.10 -1.06 -21.13
N ALA A 97 0.91 -2.09 -21.43
CA ALA A 97 2.29 -2.10 -20.98
C ALA A 97 2.97 -0.84 -21.54
N PRO A 98 3.65 -0.04 -20.70
CA PRO A 98 4.42 1.09 -21.22
C PRO A 98 5.41 0.55 -22.28
N GLU A 99 5.52 1.24 -23.41
CA GLU A 99 6.45 0.90 -24.52
C GLU A 99 7.93 0.86 -24.07
N VAL A 100 8.21 1.44 -22.91
CA VAL A 100 9.52 1.46 -22.26
C VAL A 100 9.49 0.46 -21.12
N GLU A 101 10.36 -0.55 -21.17
CA GLU A 101 10.59 -1.42 -20.02
C GLU A 101 11.00 -0.56 -18.82
N PRO A 102 10.31 -0.69 -17.66
CA PRO A 102 10.67 0.08 -16.48
C PRO A 102 12.11 -0.25 -16.11
N VAL A 103 12.95 0.80 -16.03
CA VAL A 103 14.33 0.67 -15.60
C VAL A 103 14.32 -0.01 -14.22
N PRO A 104 15.09 -1.10 -14.02
CA PRO A 104 15.17 -1.74 -12.72
C PRO A 104 15.53 -0.70 -11.66
N LEU A 105 14.80 -0.72 -10.55
CA LEU A 105 15.08 0.15 -9.41
C LEU A 105 16.56 -0.03 -9.01
N PRO A 106 17.29 1.06 -8.72
CA PRO A 106 18.66 0.96 -8.23
C PRO A 106 18.73 0.07 -6.99
N GLU A 107 19.79 -0.74 -6.89
CA GLU A 107 20.00 -1.64 -5.74
C GLU A 107 19.95 -0.91 -4.39
N GLU A 108 20.32 0.37 -4.37
CA GLU A 108 20.29 1.23 -3.19
C GLU A 108 18.86 1.50 -2.71
N GLU A 109 17.91 1.67 -3.63
CA GLU A 109 16.50 1.92 -3.32
C GLU A 109 15.79 0.64 -2.86
N ILE A 110 16.11 -0.49 -3.49
CA ILE A 110 15.67 -1.82 -3.06
C ILE A 110 16.18 -2.13 -1.66
N LYS A 111 17.46 -1.81 -1.38
CA LYS A 111 18.07 -2.00 -0.07
C LYS A 111 17.48 -1.05 0.97
N ALA A 112 17.19 0.20 0.61
CA ALA A 112 16.54 1.15 1.50
C ALA A 112 15.12 0.69 1.87
N GLU A 113 14.34 0.16 0.93
CA GLU A 113 13.01 -0.41 1.21
C GLU A 113 13.12 -1.65 2.10
N HIS A 114 14.10 -2.53 1.86
CA HIS A 114 14.39 -3.68 2.70
C HIS A 114 14.78 -3.26 4.12
N ASP A 115 15.75 -2.35 4.28
CA ASP A 115 16.23 -1.88 5.59
C ASP A 115 15.15 -1.08 6.36
N ALA A 116 14.21 -0.42 5.65
CA ALA A 116 13.07 0.27 6.24
C ALA A 116 11.92 -0.67 6.65
N SER A 117 11.98 -1.94 6.26
CA SER A 117 10.99 -2.95 6.64
C SER A 117 11.31 -3.51 8.02
N PRO A 118 10.48 -3.26 9.05
CA PRO A 118 10.72 -3.70 10.42
C PRO A 118 10.52 -5.21 10.62
N LEU A 119 10.23 -5.94 9.55
CA LEU A 119 10.05 -7.40 9.52
C LEU A 119 11.24 -8.13 8.86
N VAL A 120 12.28 -7.41 8.46
CA VAL A 120 13.52 -8.02 7.98
C VAL A 120 14.25 -8.63 9.17
N ASP A 121 14.40 -9.95 9.14
CA ASP A 121 15.28 -10.65 10.06
C ASP A 121 16.73 -10.23 9.77
N ASP A 122 17.40 -9.60 10.75
CA ASP A 122 18.82 -9.18 10.71
C ASP A 122 19.82 -10.34 10.61
N LYS A 123 19.38 -11.56 10.29
CA LYS A 123 20.27 -12.68 9.98
C LYS A 123 20.83 -12.49 8.58
N LYS A 124 21.83 -11.62 8.49
CA LYS A 124 22.87 -11.75 7.47
C LYS A 124 23.47 -13.14 7.65
N ASP A 125 23.16 -14.05 6.74
CA ASP A 125 23.90 -15.29 6.61
C ASP A 125 25.35 -14.89 6.29
N GLU A 126 26.20 -14.90 7.32
CA GLU A 126 27.64 -14.86 7.17
C GLU A 126 28.07 -16.18 6.51
N THR A 127 28.30 -16.13 5.20
CA THR A 127 29.18 -17.06 4.47
C THR A 127 30.01 -16.30 3.46
#